data_AF-A0A2H0TVS0-F1
#
_entry.id   AF-A0A2H0TVS0-F1
#
_cell.length_a   1.000
_cell.length_b   1.000
_cell.length_c   1.000
_cell.angle_alpha   90.00
_cell.angle_beta   90.00
_cell.angle_gamma   90.00
#
_symmetry.space_group_name_H-M   'P 1'
#
loop_
_entity.id
_entity.type
_entity.pdbx_description
1 polymer ?
#
loop_
_entity_poly.entity_id
_entity_poly.type
_entity_poly.pdbx_seq_one_letter_code
_entity_poly.pdbx_strand_id
1 'polypeptide(L)'
;MKRFFNIFFVTLGVIFFLLILAGVYFYIADPFGLKQPFIDYEIKKDATSTPSTVTSAPDQTTTNKNPLLSPTQEKTLEKLGIDPATLPTTITPAMEQCLYSKLGTTRANEIKNGASPTAGDYFAARSCL
;
A
#
# COMPACT_ATOMS: atom_id res chain seq x y z
N MET A 1 5.12 -48.83 -16.49
CA MET A 1 4.75 -47.71 -15.58
C MET A 1 5.93 -46.96 -14.95
N LYS A 2 7.10 -47.57 -14.68
CA LYS A 2 8.25 -46.86 -14.07
C LYS A 2 8.74 -45.61 -14.83
N ARG A 3 8.68 -45.63 -16.18
CA ARG A 3 9.08 -44.47 -17.01
C ARG A 3 8.13 -43.28 -16.87
N PHE A 4 6.84 -43.52 -16.65
CA PHE A 4 5.85 -42.46 -16.47
C PHE A 4 6.08 -41.71 -15.15
N PHE A 5 6.29 -42.44 -14.05
CA PHE A 5 6.62 -41.83 -12.76
C PHE A 5 7.94 -41.07 -12.80
N ASN A 6 8.99 -41.61 -13.44
CA ASN A 6 10.25 -40.87 -13.60
C ASN A 6 10.07 -39.56 -14.36
N ILE A 7 9.34 -39.55 -15.47
CA ILE A 7 9.07 -38.33 -16.23
C ILE A 7 8.28 -37.34 -15.37
N PHE A 8 7.22 -37.80 -14.69
CA PHE A 8 6.40 -36.97 -13.81
C PHE A 8 7.21 -36.28 -12.70
N PHE A 9 8.02 -37.04 -11.97
CA PHE A 9 8.87 -36.50 -10.90
C PHE A 9 9.96 -35.56 -11.43
N VAL A 10 10.54 -35.85 -12.60
CA VAL A 10 11.52 -34.95 -13.23
C VAL A 10 10.86 -33.64 -13.64
N THR A 11 9.68 -33.67 -14.28
CA THR A 11 8.95 -32.45 -14.63
C THR A 11 8.56 -31.64 -13.40
N LEU A 12 8.10 -32.28 -12.33
CA LEU A 12 7.75 -31.61 -11.08
C LEU A 12 8.98 -30.98 -10.42
N GLY A 13 10.12 -31.66 -10.45
CA GLY A 13 11.39 -31.15 -9.93
C GLY A 13 11.90 -29.92 -10.70
N VAL A 14 11.80 -29.94 -12.03
CA VAL A 14 12.18 -28.79 -12.87
C VAL A 14 11.25 -27.60 -12.62
N ILE A 15 9.95 -27.82 -12.54
CA ILE A 15 8.97 -26.77 -12.22
C ILE A 15 9.26 -26.19 -10.83
N PHE A 16 9.48 -27.04 -9.83
CA PHE A 16 9.82 -26.62 -8.47
C PHE A 16 11.11 -25.79 -8.42
N PHE A 17 12.13 -26.19 -9.17
CA PHE A 17 13.38 -25.45 -9.27
C PHE A 17 13.19 -24.07 -9.92
N LEU A 18 12.37 -23.96 -10.98
CA LEU A 18 12.02 -22.67 -11.57
C LEU A 18 11.26 -21.77 -10.60
N LEU A 19 10.36 -22.32 -9.78
CA LEU A 19 9.65 -21.56 -8.74
C LEU A 19 10.61 -21.02 -7.68
N ILE A 20 11.61 -21.80 -7.26
CA ILE A 20 12.65 -21.32 -6.34
C ILE A 20 13.44 -20.17 -6.96
N LEU A 21 13.88 -20.30 -8.21
CA LEU A 21 14.61 -19.23 -8.90
C LEU A 21 13.78 -17.95 -9.02
N ALA A 22 12.49 -18.08 -9.37
CA ALA A 22 11.57 -16.95 -9.39
C ALA A 22 11.41 -16.32 -7.99
N GLY A 23 11.28 -17.13 -6.94
CA GLY A 23 11.20 -16.66 -5.55
C GLY A 23 12.45 -15.91 -5.10
N VAL A 24 13.64 -16.41 -5.42
CA VAL A 24 14.91 -15.74 -5.14
C VAL A 24 15.03 -14.43 -5.92
N TYR A 25 14.63 -14.43 -7.20
CA TYR A 25 14.61 -13.21 -8.02
C TYR A 25 13.68 -12.15 -7.44
N PHE A 26 12.44 -12.53 -7.07
CA PHE A 26 11.50 -11.63 -6.40
C PHE A 26 12.02 -11.16 -5.04
N TYR A 27 12.76 -12.00 -4.31
CA TYR A 27 13.38 -11.61 -3.05
C TYR A 27 14.54 -10.62 -3.23
N ILE A 28 15.34 -10.67 -4.29
CA ILE A 28 16.50 -9.78 -4.45
C ILE A 28 16.13 -8.52 -5.22
N ALA A 29 15.50 -8.67 -6.39
CA ALA A 29 15.18 -7.57 -7.28
C ALA A 29 13.95 -6.79 -6.82
N ASP A 30 13.10 -7.40 -5.98
CA ASP A 30 11.85 -6.87 -5.44
C ASP A 30 11.10 -5.92 -6.39
N PRO A 31 10.83 -6.33 -7.66
CA PRO A 31 10.22 -5.46 -8.65
C PRO A 31 8.80 -5.02 -8.29
N PHE A 32 8.18 -5.72 -7.33
CA PHE A 32 6.81 -5.50 -6.87
C PHE A 32 6.74 -4.92 -5.44
N GLY A 33 7.88 -4.66 -4.77
CA GLY A 33 7.90 -4.11 -3.42
C GLY A 33 7.24 -5.01 -2.36
N LEU A 34 7.31 -6.34 -2.52
CA LEU A 34 6.71 -7.32 -1.61
C LEU A 34 7.40 -7.37 -0.24
N LYS A 35 8.54 -6.70 -0.08
CA LYS A 35 9.23 -6.54 1.21
C LYS A 35 8.74 -5.38 2.06
N GLN A 36 7.62 -4.73 1.74
CA GLN A 36 7.03 -3.80 2.70
C GLN A 36 6.63 -4.59 3.96
N PRO A 37 7.31 -4.36 5.09
CA PRO A 37 7.07 -5.14 6.27
C PRO A 37 5.71 -4.72 6.84
N PHE A 38 4.91 -5.69 7.25
CA PHE A 38 3.80 -5.51 8.19
C PHE A 38 4.30 -5.13 9.60
N ILE A 39 5.37 -4.33 9.70
CA ILE A 39 5.95 -3.82 10.95
C ILE A 39 5.72 -2.31 10.96
N ASP A 40 4.46 -1.91 11.11
CA ASP A 40 4.06 -0.62 11.68
C ASP A 40 2.96 -0.85 12.73
N TYR A 41 2.90 -2.07 13.30
CA TYR A 41 2.00 -2.44 14.38
C TYR A 41 2.78 -2.88 15.62
N GLU A 42 3.74 -2.08 16.06
CA GLU A 42 4.29 -2.14 17.42
C GLU A 42 5.09 -0.86 17.62
N ILE A 43 4.46 0.19 18.15
CA ILE A 43 4.89 1.00 19.31
C ILE A 43 3.75 2.01 19.58
N LYS A 44 2.67 1.56 20.21
CA LYS A 44 1.90 2.38 21.16
C LYS A 44 1.30 1.46 22.21
N LYS A 45 1.64 1.75 23.48
CA LYS A 45 1.26 1.08 24.75
C LYS A 45 2.25 0.00 25.19
N ASP A 46 2.93 0.03 26.33
CA ASP A 46 2.82 0.85 27.55
C ASP A 46 4.19 0.85 28.27
N ALA A 47 4.69 2.02 28.67
CA ALA A 47 5.62 2.16 29.80
C ALA A 47 5.61 3.61 30.31
N THR A 48 4.85 3.79 31.38
CA THR A 48 4.85 4.87 32.38
C THR A 48 6.23 5.51 32.66
N SER A 49 6.25 6.84 32.62
CA SER A 49 7.12 7.80 33.35
C SER A 49 8.63 7.80 33.09
N THR A 50 9.11 8.79 32.34
CA THR A 50 10.22 9.75 32.68
C THR A 50 10.46 10.68 31.48
N PRO A 51 10.64 12.01 31.66
CA PRO A 51 10.66 12.99 30.58
C PRO A 51 12.06 13.14 29.95
N SER A 52 12.10 13.78 28.77
CA SER A 52 13.27 14.13 27.91
C SER A 52 13.44 13.13 26.75
N THR A 53 13.52 13.50 25.48
CA THR A 53 13.84 14.78 24.85
C THR A 53 13.05 14.86 23.55
N VAL A 54 12.46 16.03 23.31
CA VAL A 54 11.89 16.41 22.03
C VAL A 54 13.04 16.51 21.03
N THR A 55 13.34 15.43 20.33
CA THR A 55 14.11 15.51 19.09
C THR A 55 13.11 15.89 18.01
N SER A 56 12.97 17.20 17.83
CA SER A 56 12.46 17.81 16.61
C SER A 56 13.32 17.35 15.45
N ALA A 57 12.96 16.23 14.82
CA ALA A 57 13.33 15.96 13.43
C ALA A 57 12.51 16.94 12.57
N PRO A 58 13.12 17.57 11.55
CA PRO A 58 12.66 18.84 11.04
C PRO A 58 11.22 18.72 10.58
N ASP A 59 10.43 19.67 11.05
CA ASP A 59 9.23 20.16 10.43
C ASP A 59 9.57 20.48 8.97
N GLN A 60 9.55 19.47 8.10
CA GLN A 60 9.22 19.73 6.72
C GLN A 60 7.76 20.12 6.77
N THR A 61 7.55 21.42 6.77
CA THR A 61 6.32 22.06 6.35
C THR A 61 6.04 21.61 4.93
N THR A 62 5.63 20.35 4.75
CA THR A 62 4.91 19.91 3.57
C THR A 62 3.66 20.76 3.61
N THR A 63 3.65 21.81 2.78
CA THR A 63 2.47 22.62 2.55
C THR A 63 1.35 21.63 2.30
N ASN A 64 0.43 21.47 3.26
CA ASN A 64 -0.68 20.55 3.12
C ASN A 64 -1.49 21.03 1.91
N LYS A 65 -1.36 20.33 0.79
CA LYS A 65 -2.02 20.70 -0.46
C LYS A 65 -3.49 20.31 -0.45
N ASN A 66 -3.88 19.38 0.43
CA ASN A 66 -5.27 18.99 0.62
C ASN A 66 -5.62 18.71 2.10
N PRO A 67 -6.57 19.45 2.69
CA PRO A 67 -6.93 19.31 4.11
C PRO A 67 -7.68 18.01 4.44
N LEU A 68 -8.19 17.28 3.43
CA LEU A 68 -8.92 16.02 3.63
C LEU A 68 -7.98 14.80 3.70
N LEU A 69 -6.69 14.98 3.42
CA LEU A 69 -5.72 13.90 3.39
C LEU A 69 -4.79 13.96 4.59
N SER A 70 -4.45 12.79 5.12
CA SER A 70 -3.36 12.71 6.09
C SER A 70 -2.00 12.95 5.39
N PRO A 71 -0.96 13.37 6.12
CA PRO A 71 0.37 13.59 5.55
C PRO A 71 0.96 12.35 4.86
N THR A 72 0.58 11.15 5.31
CA THR A 72 1.01 9.89 4.71
C THR A 72 0.26 9.60 3.41
N GLN A 73 -1.04 9.90 3.34
CA GLN A 73 -1.84 9.75 2.12
C GLN A 73 -1.36 10.71 1.04
N GLU A 74 -1.07 11.95 1.41
CA GLU A 74 -0.55 12.99 0.51
C GLU A 74 0.77 12.56 -0.14
N LYS A 75 1.74 12.10 0.67
CA LYS A 75 3.02 11.59 0.16
C LYS A 75 2.86 10.35 -0.73
N THR A 76 1.90 9.49 -0.43
CA THR A 76 1.62 8.32 -1.28
C THR A 76 1.07 8.75 -2.64
N LEU A 77 0.13 9.70 -2.68
CA LEU A 77 -0.41 10.25 -3.92
C LEU A 77 0.68 10.93 -4.75
N GLU A 78 1.55 11.72 -4.14
CA GLU A 78 2.68 12.36 -4.83
C GLU A 78 3.65 11.33 -5.43
N LYS A 79 3.97 10.26 -4.70
CA LYS A 79 4.80 9.14 -5.22
C LYS A 79 4.15 8.41 -6.39
N LEU A 80 2.83 8.41 -6.46
CA LEU A 80 2.06 7.85 -7.57
C LEU A 80 1.91 8.83 -8.75
N GLY A 81 2.51 10.03 -8.67
CA GLY A 81 2.44 11.06 -9.70
C GLY A 81 1.13 11.85 -9.68
N ILE A 82 0.39 11.81 -8.57
CA ILE A 82 -0.90 12.48 -8.41
C ILE A 82 -0.66 13.73 -7.58
N ASP A 83 -1.05 14.89 -8.11
CA ASP A 83 -0.95 16.14 -7.36
C ASP A 83 -2.14 16.28 -6.40
N PRO A 84 -1.92 16.28 -5.06
CA PRO A 84 -2.99 16.38 -4.08
C PRO A 84 -3.78 17.70 -4.17
N ALA A 85 -3.19 18.74 -4.76
CA ALA A 85 -3.87 20.02 -5.00
C ALA A 85 -4.99 19.93 -6.06
N THR A 86 -4.94 18.92 -6.93
CA THR A 86 -5.98 18.69 -7.95
C THR A 86 -7.19 17.95 -7.40
N LEU A 87 -7.06 17.39 -6.20
CA LEU A 87 -8.15 16.68 -5.55
C LEU A 87 -9.14 17.69 -4.96
N PRO A 88 -10.45 17.44 -5.10
CA PRO A 88 -11.46 18.30 -4.50
C PRO A 88 -11.30 18.35 -2.98
N THR A 89 -11.50 19.54 -2.43
CA THR A 89 -11.43 19.82 -0.98
C THR A 89 -12.74 19.54 -0.26
N THR A 90 -13.77 19.11 -0.99
CA THR A 90 -15.07 18.69 -0.47
C THR A 90 -15.48 17.38 -1.14
N ILE A 91 -15.97 16.42 -0.34
CA ILE A 91 -16.50 15.16 -0.86
C ILE A 91 -18.02 15.28 -0.95
N THR A 92 -18.57 15.13 -2.15
CA THR A 92 -20.03 15.06 -2.32
C THR A 92 -20.54 13.63 -2.07
N PRO A 93 -21.82 13.44 -1.70
CA PRO A 93 -22.39 12.10 -1.55
C PRO A 93 -22.28 11.24 -2.81
N ALA A 94 -22.36 11.87 -4.00
CA ALA A 94 -22.20 11.18 -5.28
C ALA A 94 -20.78 10.64 -5.48
N MET A 95 -19.76 11.38 -5.07
CA MET A 95 -18.37 10.94 -5.11
C MET A 95 -18.14 9.78 -4.14
N GLU A 96 -18.72 9.85 -2.94
CA GLU A 96 -18.63 8.79 -1.94
C GLU A 96 -19.27 7.49 -2.45
N GLN A 97 -20.44 7.58 -3.08
CA GLN A 97 -21.09 6.44 -3.72
C GLN A 97 -20.30 5.87 -4.90
N CYS A 98 -19.68 6.73 -5.72
CA CYS A 98 -18.80 6.28 -6.78
C CYS A 98 -17.57 5.55 -6.21
N LEU A 99 -16.96 6.08 -5.15
CA LEU A 99 -15.84 5.45 -4.46
C LEU A 99 -16.22 4.06 -3.92
N TYR A 100 -17.38 3.95 -3.25
CA TYR A 100 -17.92 2.69 -2.78
C TYR A 100 -18.20 1.70 -3.92
N SER A 101 -18.70 2.18 -5.05
CA SER A 101 -18.97 1.34 -6.22
C SER A 101 -17.70 0.85 -6.91
N LYS A 102 -16.61 1.61 -6.89
CA LYS A 102 -15.36 1.27 -7.58
C LYS A 102 -14.39 0.46 -6.72
N LEU A 103 -14.27 0.79 -5.42
CA LEU A 103 -13.32 0.15 -4.50
C LEU A 103 -13.99 -0.89 -3.59
N GLY A 104 -15.31 -0.85 -3.47
CA GLY A 104 -16.05 -1.64 -2.49
C GLY A 104 -16.14 -0.95 -1.13
N THR A 105 -17.14 -1.34 -0.34
CA THR A 105 -17.46 -0.75 0.97
C THR A 105 -16.32 -0.87 1.97
N THR A 106 -15.68 -2.04 2.06
CA THR A 106 -14.56 -2.29 2.98
C THR A 106 -13.38 -1.36 2.68
N ARG A 107 -12.89 -1.35 1.44
CA ARG A 107 -11.69 -0.60 1.06
C ARG A 107 -11.90 0.92 1.12
N ALA A 108 -13.06 1.40 0.68
CA ALA A 108 -13.39 2.81 0.77
C ALA A 108 -13.46 3.30 2.23
N ASN A 109 -13.99 2.49 3.16
CA ASN A 109 -14.01 2.82 4.58
C ASN A 109 -12.60 2.83 5.20
N GLU A 110 -11.72 1.90 4.82
CA GLU A 110 -10.32 1.93 5.25
C GLU A 110 -9.63 3.23 4.85
N ILE A 111 -9.77 3.65 3.59
CA ILE A 111 -9.17 4.90 3.07
C ILE A 111 -9.75 6.12 3.78
N LYS A 112 -11.07 6.13 4.01
CA LYS A 112 -11.76 7.19 4.78
C LYS A 112 -11.25 7.27 6.22
N ASN A 113 -10.86 6.14 6.81
CA ASN A 113 -10.27 6.06 8.14
C ASN A 113 -8.75 6.33 8.17
N GLY A 114 -8.15 6.71 7.04
CA GLY A 114 -6.73 7.10 6.98
C GLY A 114 -5.78 6.02 6.46
N ALA A 115 -6.30 4.89 5.96
CA ALA A 115 -5.46 3.91 5.28
C ALA A 115 -4.81 4.54 4.03
N SER A 116 -3.58 4.10 3.71
CA SER A 116 -2.86 4.60 2.54
C SER A 116 -3.53 4.09 1.26
N PRO A 117 -3.89 4.98 0.31
CA PRO A 117 -4.38 4.59 -1.01
C PRO A 117 -3.28 3.86 -1.79
N THR A 118 -3.66 2.87 -2.58
CA THR A 118 -2.77 2.22 -3.54
C THR A 118 -2.93 2.82 -4.93
N ALA A 119 -2.00 2.50 -5.84
CA ALA A 119 -2.15 2.85 -7.26
C ALA A 119 -3.47 2.33 -7.84
N GLY A 120 -3.87 1.10 -7.48
CA GLY A 120 -5.12 0.50 -7.93
C GLY A 120 -6.35 1.27 -7.45
N ASP A 121 -6.34 1.71 -6.18
CA ASP A 121 -7.41 2.54 -5.61
C ASP A 121 -7.58 3.84 -6.40
N TYR A 122 -6.46 4.51 -6.73
CA TYR A 122 -6.51 5.73 -7.56
C TYR A 122 -7.05 5.45 -8.96
N PHE A 123 -6.52 4.46 -9.69
CA PHE A 123 -6.96 4.21 -11.06
C PHE A 123 -8.43 3.80 -11.14
N ALA A 124 -8.95 3.12 -10.12
CA ALA A 124 -10.37 2.79 -10.02
C ALA A 124 -11.22 4.02 -9.65
N ALA A 125 -10.76 4.85 -8.73
CA ALA A 125 -11.51 6.01 -8.21
C ALA A 125 -11.32 7.30 -9.02
N ARG A 126 -10.36 7.41 -9.93
CA ARG A 126 -10.10 8.64 -10.69
C ARG A 126 -11.30 9.14 -11.50
N SER A 127 -12.23 8.24 -11.83
CA SER A 127 -13.49 8.58 -12.52
C SER A 127 -14.57 9.15 -11.59
N CYS A 128 -14.33 9.12 -10.28
CA CYS A 128 -15.21 9.60 -9.23
C CYS A 128 -14.85 11.00 -8.73
N LEU A 129 -13.73 11.54 -9.22
CA LEU A 129 -13.21 12.88 -8.94
C LEU A 129 -13.59 13.81 -10.10
#